data_AF-A0A2S3U927-F1
#
_entry.id   AF-A0A2S3U927-F1
#
_cell.length_a   1.000
_cell.length_b   1.000
_cell.length_c   1.000
_cell.angle_alpha   90.00
_cell.angle_beta   90.00
_cell.angle_gamma   90.00
#
_symmetry.space_group_name_H-M   'P 1'
#
loop_
_entity.id
_entity.type
_entity.pdbx_description
1 polymer ?
#
loop_
_entity_poly.entity_id
_entity_poly.type
_entity_poly.pdbx_seq_one_letter_code
_entity_poly.pdbx_strand_id
1 'polypeptide(L)'
;MLVVYGHIKDREDFILHNKPIINGDYSIGIDFEVVVDAVSLDTKAMPIEESNALILDQINKKYHTDFRINSSFINPLHIKELISSDAKIINKVNDDIFAYQYSEARALIDKKYYLGAACVFGVALERVCILIAQHNNLEIKKDKTELGFFAYKLFNAKIISDAFKKRLLGAAKFRNLSAHSNGQAVKSDGFDIRCCN
;
A
#
# COMPACT_ATOMS: atom_id res chain seq x y z
N MET A 1 -4.00 9.26 9.02
CA MET A 1 -3.08 9.63 7.93
C MET A 1 -3.80 9.53 6.60
N LEU A 2 -3.55 10.49 5.72
CA LEU A 2 -4.14 10.58 4.38
C LEU A 2 -3.00 10.67 3.36
N VAL A 3 -3.13 10.00 2.22
CA VAL A 3 -2.30 10.30 1.05
C VAL A 3 -3.02 11.33 0.21
N VAL A 4 -2.37 12.45 -0.02
CA VAL A 4 -2.89 13.54 -0.85
C VAL A 4 -2.08 13.59 -2.12
N TYR A 5 -2.78 13.50 -3.23
CA TYR A 5 -2.28 13.69 -4.58
C TYR A 5 -2.76 15.02 -5.10
N GLY A 6 -1.90 15.74 -5.80
CA GLY A 6 -2.30 16.98 -6.41
C GLY A 6 -1.21 17.61 -7.23
N HIS A 7 -1.49 18.83 -7.65
CA HIS A 7 -0.53 19.68 -8.33
C HIS A 7 -0.38 20.98 -7.52
N ILE A 8 0.86 21.43 -7.35
CA ILE A 8 1.16 22.71 -6.70
C ILE A 8 2.03 23.55 -7.63
N LYS A 9 1.68 24.82 -7.75
CA LYS A 9 2.46 25.82 -8.48
C LYS A 9 2.33 27.17 -7.82
N ASP A 10 3.15 28.11 -8.25
CA ASP A 10 2.97 29.51 -7.86
C ASP A 10 1.82 30.19 -8.57
N ARG A 11 1.24 31.17 -7.89
CA ARG A 11 0.17 32.01 -8.45
C ARG A 11 0.73 33.07 -9.41
N GLU A 12 1.97 33.48 -9.20
CA GLU A 12 2.63 34.55 -9.94
C GLU A 12 4.04 34.11 -10.34
N ASP A 13 4.47 34.48 -11.54
CA ASP A 13 5.74 34.00 -12.12
C ASP A 13 7.01 34.63 -11.49
N PHE A 14 6.85 35.57 -10.57
CA PHE A 14 7.96 36.39 -10.04
C PHE A 14 8.19 36.24 -8.52
N ILE A 15 7.77 35.12 -7.94
CA ILE A 15 8.02 34.86 -6.51
C ILE A 15 9.48 34.43 -6.32
N LEU A 16 10.15 35.11 -5.39
CA LEU A 16 11.53 34.79 -5.02
C LEU A 16 11.57 33.58 -4.07
N HIS A 17 12.15 32.49 -4.57
CA HIS A 17 12.43 31.26 -3.83
C HIS A 17 13.91 31.16 -3.44
N ASN A 18 14.14 30.59 -2.26
CA ASN A 18 15.46 30.31 -1.74
C ASN A 18 15.91 28.87 -2.05
N LYS A 19 15.00 28.02 -2.55
CA LYS A 19 15.31 26.64 -2.93
C LYS A 19 14.97 26.41 -4.40
N PRO A 20 15.79 25.68 -5.15
CA PRO A 20 15.46 25.28 -6.50
C PRO A 20 14.55 24.04 -6.51
N ILE A 21 13.68 23.93 -7.52
CA ILE A 21 13.02 22.66 -7.87
C ILE A 21 13.97 21.89 -8.79
N ILE A 22 14.30 20.65 -8.42
CA ILE A 22 15.14 19.78 -9.25
C ILE A 22 14.38 19.43 -10.53
N ASN A 23 14.93 19.83 -11.69
CA ASN A 23 14.35 19.61 -13.02
C ASN A 23 12.94 20.22 -13.21
N GLY A 24 12.64 21.34 -12.57
CA GLY A 24 11.36 22.01 -12.69
C GLY A 24 11.44 23.51 -12.43
N ASP A 25 10.26 24.13 -12.45
CA ASP A 25 10.09 25.57 -12.21
C ASP A 25 8.85 25.78 -11.33
N TYR A 26 8.88 26.77 -10.44
CA TYR A 26 7.79 27.11 -9.54
C TYR A 26 6.56 27.63 -10.30
N SER A 27 6.76 28.26 -11.46
CA SER A 27 5.67 28.72 -12.34
C SER A 27 4.88 27.55 -12.97
N ILE A 28 5.61 26.50 -13.37
CA ILE A 28 5.05 25.28 -13.96
C ILE A 28 4.45 24.41 -12.85
N GLY A 29 5.10 24.36 -11.69
CA GLY A 29 4.71 23.55 -10.55
C GLY A 29 5.20 22.10 -10.61
N ILE A 30 4.79 21.34 -9.60
CA ILE A 30 5.08 19.91 -9.48
C ILE A 30 3.81 19.14 -9.14
N ASP A 31 3.72 17.92 -9.66
CA ASP A 31 2.79 16.93 -9.14
C ASP A 31 3.36 16.36 -7.84
N PHE A 32 2.51 16.27 -6.83
CA PHE A 32 2.90 15.81 -5.51
C PHE A 32 2.07 14.62 -5.05
N GLU A 33 2.73 13.77 -4.27
CA GLU A 33 2.10 12.76 -3.42
C GLU A 33 2.67 12.98 -2.01
N VAL A 34 1.84 13.34 -1.04
CA VAL A 34 2.29 13.56 0.34
C VAL A 34 1.41 12.84 1.33
N VAL A 35 2.01 12.43 2.46
CA VAL A 35 1.28 11.84 3.57
C VAL A 35 1.03 12.91 4.61
N VAL A 36 -0.25 13.16 4.92
CA VAL A 36 -0.67 14.12 5.92
C VAL A 36 -1.21 13.38 7.13
N ASP A 37 -0.74 13.76 8.33
CA ASP A 37 -1.25 13.19 9.58
C ASP A 37 -2.55 13.89 10.03
N ALA A 38 -3.60 13.67 9.26
CA ALA A 38 -4.96 14.13 9.55
C ALA A 38 -5.96 12.97 9.46
N VAL A 39 -7.12 13.16 10.12
CA VAL A 39 -8.26 12.22 10.07
C VAL A 39 -9.15 12.51 8.86
N SER A 40 -9.37 13.78 8.55
CA SER A 40 -10.02 14.27 7.33
C SER A 40 -9.47 15.65 6.97
N LEU A 41 -9.49 16.00 5.68
CA LEU A 41 -9.19 17.33 5.15
C LEU A 41 -10.45 18.00 4.57
N ASP A 42 -11.64 17.43 4.82
CA ASP A 42 -12.90 18.01 4.39
C ASP A 42 -13.14 19.35 5.09
N THR A 43 -13.77 20.30 4.38
CA THR A 43 -14.12 21.63 4.91
C THR A 43 -15.02 21.60 6.14
N LYS A 44 -15.73 20.48 6.36
CA LYS A 44 -16.54 20.24 7.58
C LYS A 44 -15.71 19.80 8.78
N ALA A 45 -14.55 19.19 8.56
CA ALA A 45 -13.66 18.68 9.60
C ALA A 45 -12.51 19.64 9.90
N MET A 46 -12.04 20.39 8.89
CA MET A 46 -10.91 21.30 9.00
C MET A 46 -11.08 22.49 8.03
N PRO A 47 -10.80 23.73 8.46
CA PRO A 47 -10.74 24.88 7.56
C PRO A 47 -9.74 24.69 6.42
N ILE A 48 -10.05 25.27 5.24
CA ILE A 48 -9.23 25.15 4.02
C ILE A 48 -7.80 25.68 4.23
N GLU A 49 -7.66 26.74 5.02
CA GLU A 49 -6.35 27.34 5.31
C GLU A 49 -5.46 26.40 6.10
N GLU A 50 -6.03 25.70 7.08
CA GLU A 50 -5.33 24.74 7.92
C GLU A 50 -4.96 23.47 7.14
N SER A 51 -5.88 22.96 6.31
CA SER A 51 -5.61 21.79 5.47
C SER A 51 -4.54 22.08 4.41
N ASN A 52 -4.58 23.25 3.78
CA ASN A 52 -3.56 23.68 2.83
C ASN A 52 -2.19 23.87 3.50
N ALA A 53 -2.14 24.39 4.74
CA ALA A 53 -0.89 24.54 5.48
C ALA A 53 -0.23 23.19 5.74
N LEU A 54 -1.02 22.19 6.16
CA LEU A 54 -0.55 20.83 6.40
C LEU A 54 -0.02 20.17 5.13
N ILE A 55 -0.75 20.29 4.01
CA ILE A 55 -0.31 19.74 2.73
C ILE A 55 1.00 20.42 2.28
N LEU A 56 1.07 21.74 2.37
CA LEU A 56 2.23 22.55 1.96
C LEU A 56 3.49 22.19 2.74
N ASP A 57 3.39 22.04 4.06
CA ASP A 57 4.52 21.64 4.91
C ASP A 57 5.08 20.28 4.46
N GLN A 58 4.22 19.30 4.21
CA GLN A 58 4.64 17.98 3.75
C GLN A 58 5.25 18.00 2.34
N ILE A 59 4.75 18.86 1.44
CA ILE A 59 5.33 19.06 0.11
C ILE A 59 6.76 19.62 0.24
N ASN A 60 6.90 20.74 0.95
CA ASN A 60 8.19 21.41 1.13
C ASN A 60 9.22 20.50 1.81
N LYS A 61 8.77 19.67 2.74
CA LYS A 61 9.61 18.67 3.40
C LYS A 61 10.01 17.52 2.47
N LYS A 62 9.07 16.92 1.72
CA LYS A 62 9.32 15.75 0.87
C LYS A 62 10.13 16.10 -0.38
N TYR A 63 9.82 17.24 -1.00
CA TYR A 63 10.40 17.66 -2.28
C TYR A 63 11.51 18.71 -2.11
N HIS A 64 11.86 19.06 -0.86
CA HIS A 64 12.87 20.07 -0.54
C HIS A 64 12.62 21.45 -1.17
N THR A 65 11.36 21.86 -1.30
CA THR A 65 10.92 23.14 -1.85
C THR A 65 10.59 24.17 -0.75
N ASP A 66 10.16 25.36 -1.15
CA ASP A 66 9.77 26.48 -0.27
C ASP A 66 8.51 27.24 -0.73
N PHE A 67 7.53 26.51 -1.29
CA PHE A 67 6.20 27.05 -1.62
C PHE A 67 5.55 27.72 -0.39
N ARG A 68 4.71 28.74 -0.63
CA ARG A 68 4.09 29.56 0.43
C ARG A 68 2.58 29.57 0.30
N ILE A 69 1.87 29.50 1.43
CA ILE A 69 0.41 29.28 1.44
C ILE A 69 -0.39 30.36 0.71
N ASN A 70 0.05 31.62 0.78
CA ASN A 70 -0.63 32.75 0.14
C ASN A 70 -0.18 33.00 -1.30
N SER A 71 0.94 32.40 -1.71
CA SER A 71 1.59 32.66 -2.98
C SER A 71 1.52 31.47 -3.93
N SER A 72 1.09 30.32 -3.44
CA SER A 72 0.96 29.08 -4.21
C SER A 72 -0.50 28.66 -4.37
N PHE A 73 -0.77 27.96 -5.47
CA PHE A 73 -2.05 27.34 -5.79
C PHE A 73 -1.92 25.83 -5.62
N ILE A 74 -2.65 25.26 -4.67
CA ILE A 74 -2.71 23.82 -4.42
C ILE A 74 -4.01 23.30 -5.02
N ASN A 75 -3.90 22.36 -5.96
CA ASN A 75 -5.04 21.64 -6.50
C ASN A 75 -4.95 20.17 -6.05
N PRO A 76 -5.59 19.78 -4.93
CA PRO A 76 -5.63 18.39 -4.50
C PRO A 76 -6.52 17.60 -5.47
N LEU A 77 -5.91 16.83 -6.36
CA LEU A 77 -6.58 16.02 -7.37
C LEU A 77 -7.29 14.83 -6.72
N HIS A 78 -6.65 14.18 -5.74
CA HIS A 78 -7.23 13.04 -5.04
C HIS A 78 -6.74 12.94 -3.58
N ILE A 79 -7.68 12.81 -2.65
CA ILE A 79 -7.40 12.46 -1.25
C ILE A 79 -7.77 11.00 -1.06
N LYS A 80 -6.81 10.18 -0.65
CA LYS A 80 -7.02 8.79 -0.28
C LYS A 80 -6.71 8.63 1.20
N GLU A 81 -7.54 7.91 1.93
CA GLU A 81 -7.15 7.51 3.28
C GLU A 81 -5.85 6.68 3.15
N LEU A 82 -4.75 7.14 3.76
CA LEU A 82 -3.60 6.29 4.01
C LEU A 82 -4.10 5.39 5.13
N ILE A 83 -4.81 4.36 4.73
CA ILE A 83 -5.36 3.42 5.68
C ILE A 83 -4.16 2.99 6.52
N SER A 84 -4.29 3.13 7.84
CA SER A 84 -3.53 2.38 8.83
C SER A 84 -3.83 0.87 8.69
N SER A 85 -3.80 0.38 7.45
CA SER A 85 -4.59 -0.72 6.87
C SER A 85 -4.43 -2.01 7.59
N ASP A 86 -3.24 -2.20 8.12
CA ASP A 86 -2.81 -3.47 8.64
C ASP A 86 -3.58 -3.76 9.92
N ALA A 87 -3.70 -2.78 10.83
CA ALA A 87 -4.49 -2.95 12.06
C ALA A 87 -5.99 -3.14 11.76
N LYS A 88 -6.55 -2.37 10.81
CA LYS A 88 -7.97 -2.52 10.43
C LYS A 88 -8.24 -3.90 9.81
N ILE A 89 -7.36 -4.38 8.94
CA ILE A 89 -7.47 -5.69 8.28
C ILE A 89 -7.29 -6.81 9.31
N ILE A 90 -6.26 -6.72 10.15
CA ILE A 90 -5.97 -7.68 11.23
C ILE A 90 -7.17 -7.80 12.16
N ASN A 91 -7.70 -6.68 12.65
CA ASN A 91 -8.85 -6.68 13.55
C ASN A 91 -10.14 -7.18 12.86
N LYS A 92 -10.29 -6.95 11.54
CA LYS A 92 -11.45 -7.44 10.79
C LYS A 92 -11.41 -8.96 10.61
N VAL A 93 -10.23 -9.54 10.39
CA VAL A 93 -10.08 -11.00 10.27
C VAL A 93 -10.14 -11.67 11.64
N ASN A 94 -9.64 -10.98 12.68
CA ASN A 94 -9.68 -11.41 14.09
C ASN A 94 -9.19 -12.85 14.29
N ASP A 95 -7.99 -13.13 13.77
CA ASP A 95 -7.36 -14.46 13.85
C ASP A 95 -5.85 -14.30 14.06
N ASP A 96 -5.33 -14.95 15.09
CA ASP A 96 -3.92 -14.79 15.51
C ASP A 96 -2.94 -15.28 14.45
N ILE A 97 -3.27 -16.37 13.75
CA ILE A 97 -2.43 -16.93 12.68
C ILE A 97 -2.37 -15.95 11.50
N PHE A 98 -3.53 -15.42 11.10
CA PHE A 98 -3.58 -14.38 10.07
C PHE A 98 -2.78 -13.15 10.48
N ALA A 99 -2.99 -12.65 11.71
CA ALA A 99 -2.33 -11.44 12.21
C ALA A 99 -0.81 -11.57 12.18
N TYR A 100 -0.29 -12.71 12.65
CA TYR A 100 1.14 -13.01 12.63
C TYR A 100 1.70 -13.05 11.21
N GLN A 101 1.10 -13.85 10.32
CA GLN A 101 1.61 -14.00 8.94
C GLN A 101 1.52 -12.69 8.16
N TYR A 102 0.43 -11.94 8.33
CA TYR A 102 0.28 -10.63 7.68
C TYR A 102 1.36 -9.65 8.17
N SER A 103 1.64 -9.60 9.47
CA SER A 103 2.66 -8.72 10.04
C SER A 103 4.08 -9.07 9.56
N GLU A 104 4.42 -10.36 9.52
CA GLU A 104 5.70 -10.83 8.98
C GLU A 104 5.85 -10.46 7.49
N ALA A 105 4.80 -10.63 6.69
CA ALA A 105 4.82 -10.28 5.27
C ALA A 105 5.05 -8.77 5.06
N ARG A 106 4.46 -7.93 5.92
CA ARG A 106 4.69 -6.48 5.91
C ARG A 106 6.12 -6.11 6.29
N ALA A 107 6.67 -6.74 7.34
CA ALA A 107 8.06 -6.55 7.73
C ALA A 107 9.05 -6.94 6.61
N LEU A 108 8.72 -7.94 5.80
CA LEU A 108 9.50 -8.31 4.62
C LEU A 108 9.40 -7.29 3.48
N ILE A 109 8.22 -6.71 3.25
CA ILE A 109 8.06 -5.58 2.30
C ILE A 109 8.93 -4.39 2.72
N ASP A 110 8.91 -4.04 4.01
CA ASP A 110 9.67 -2.89 4.53
C ASP A 110 11.19 -3.08 4.33
N LYS A 111 11.65 -4.33 4.34
CA LYS A 111 13.03 -4.73 4.05
C LYS A 111 13.31 -4.98 2.55
N LYS A 112 12.34 -4.71 1.68
CA LYS A 112 12.39 -4.94 0.21
C LYS A 112 12.58 -6.41 -0.20
N TYR A 113 12.25 -7.36 0.67
CA TYR A 113 12.26 -8.78 0.36
C TYR A 113 10.92 -9.21 -0.24
N TYR A 114 10.69 -8.85 -1.52
CA TYR A 114 9.39 -9.00 -2.16
C TYR A 114 8.99 -10.46 -2.40
N LEU A 115 9.93 -11.32 -2.80
CA LEU A 115 9.66 -12.75 -2.97
C LEU A 115 9.31 -13.42 -1.63
N GLY A 116 10.03 -13.06 -0.57
CA GLY A 116 9.73 -13.51 0.78
C GLY A 116 8.35 -13.06 1.23
N ALA A 117 8.06 -11.76 1.09
CA ALA A 117 6.77 -11.18 1.44
C ALA A 117 5.61 -11.87 0.71
N ALA A 118 5.77 -12.14 -0.59
CA ALA A 118 4.75 -12.82 -1.39
C ALA A 118 4.45 -14.25 -0.91
N CYS A 119 5.47 -14.99 -0.47
CA CYS A 119 5.29 -16.31 0.12
C CYS A 119 4.45 -16.24 1.40
N VAL A 120 4.80 -15.32 2.31
CA VAL A 120 4.13 -15.15 3.61
C VAL A 120 2.71 -14.59 3.44
N PHE A 121 2.48 -13.64 2.52
CA PHE A 121 1.13 -13.20 2.15
C PHE A 121 0.27 -14.34 1.60
N GLY A 122 0.88 -15.29 0.88
CA GLY A 122 0.19 -16.49 0.41
C GLY A 122 -0.32 -17.37 1.55
N VAL A 123 0.38 -17.42 2.69
CA VAL A 123 -0.06 -18.13 3.91
C VAL A 123 -1.18 -17.35 4.61
N ALA A 124 -1.06 -16.02 4.72
CA ALA A 124 -2.13 -15.18 5.27
C ALA A 124 -3.44 -15.32 4.47
N LEU A 125 -3.36 -15.31 3.14
CA LEU A 125 -4.52 -15.55 2.26
C LEU A 125 -5.13 -16.93 2.44
N GLU A 126 -4.30 -17.96 2.61
CA GLU A 126 -4.78 -19.32 2.87
C GLU A 126 -5.57 -19.38 4.18
N ARG A 127 -5.08 -18.70 5.22
CA ARG A 127 -5.80 -18.62 6.49
C ARG A 127 -7.17 -17.98 6.35
N VAL A 128 -7.28 -16.89 5.59
CA VAL A 128 -8.57 -16.26 5.29
C VAL A 128 -9.51 -17.23 4.55
N CYS A 129 -9.00 -17.97 3.56
CA CYS A 129 -9.82 -18.94 2.84
C CYS A 129 -10.32 -20.08 3.75
N ILE A 130 -9.51 -20.55 4.70
CA ILE A 130 -9.91 -21.54 5.70
C ILE A 130 -11.04 -20.97 6.58
N LEU A 131 -10.89 -19.75 7.09
CA LEU A 131 -11.90 -19.11 7.94
C LEU A 131 -13.23 -18.93 7.20
N ILE A 132 -13.18 -18.51 5.93
CA ILE A 132 -14.38 -18.40 5.09
C ILE A 132 -15.03 -19.77 4.88
N ALA A 133 -14.25 -20.81 4.59
CA ALA A 133 -14.77 -22.15 4.41
C ALA A 133 -15.42 -22.70 5.69
N GLN A 134 -14.81 -22.47 6.86
CA GLN A 134 -15.36 -22.83 8.17
C GLN A 134 -16.66 -22.08 8.47
N HIS A 135 -16.69 -20.76 8.24
CA HIS A 135 -17.88 -19.93 8.42
C HIS A 135 -19.05 -20.37 7.54
N ASN A 136 -18.77 -20.99 6.39
CA ASN A 136 -19.78 -21.54 5.47
C ASN A 136 -19.99 -23.05 5.63
N ASN A 137 -19.53 -23.65 6.75
CA ASN A 137 -19.67 -25.08 7.07
C ASN A 137 -19.18 -26.04 5.98
N LEU A 138 -18.14 -25.65 5.24
CA LEU A 138 -17.53 -26.52 4.24
C LEU A 138 -16.58 -27.52 4.92
N GLU A 139 -16.68 -28.79 4.53
CA GLU A 139 -15.82 -29.85 5.06
C GLU A 139 -14.37 -29.67 4.57
N ILE A 140 -13.44 -29.23 5.42
CA ILE A 140 -12.02 -29.07 5.04
C ILE A 140 -11.27 -30.33 5.44
N LYS A 141 -10.66 -31.02 4.45
CA LYS A 141 -9.76 -32.14 4.75
C LYS A 141 -8.47 -31.60 5.37
N LYS A 142 -8.03 -32.18 6.49
CA LYS A 142 -6.88 -31.70 7.28
C LYS A 142 -5.53 -31.76 6.55
N ASP A 143 -5.44 -32.54 5.47
CA ASP A 143 -4.24 -32.79 4.68
C ASP A 143 -4.06 -31.82 3.49
N LYS A 144 -4.98 -30.87 3.28
CA LYS A 144 -4.93 -29.92 2.16
C LYS A 144 -4.72 -28.49 2.64
N THR A 145 -3.46 -28.06 2.66
CA THR A 145 -3.00 -26.70 2.98
C THR A 145 -2.54 -25.97 1.71
N GLU A 146 -3.27 -26.14 0.61
CA GLU A 146 -2.93 -25.51 -0.66
C GLU A 146 -3.94 -24.42 -0.97
N LEU A 147 -3.49 -23.17 -1.10
CA LEU A 147 -4.33 -22.03 -1.48
C LEU A 147 -5.17 -22.32 -2.75
N GLY A 148 -4.61 -23.07 -3.70
CA GLY A 148 -5.32 -23.49 -4.92
C GLY A 148 -6.52 -24.41 -4.64
N PHE A 149 -6.41 -25.35 -3.70
CA PHE A 149 -7.51 -26.22 -3.29
C PHE A 149 -8.69 -25.40 -2.75
N PHE A 150 -8.41 -24.42 -1.88
CA PHE A 150 -9.45 -23.56 -1.33
C PHE A 150 -10.11 -22.66 -2.37
N ALA A 151 -9.36 -22.18 -3.36
CA ALA A 151 -9.91 -21.40 -4.46
C ALA A 151 -11.00 -22.18 -5.23
N TYR A 152 -10.74 -23.44 -5.57
CA TYR A 152 -11.74 -24.30 -6.22
C TYR A 152 -12.91 -24.62 -5.30
N LYS A 153 -12.63 -24.94 -4.03
CA LYS A 153 -13.67 -25.31 -3.06
C LYS A 153 -14.67 -24.19 -2.81
N LEU A 154 -14.18 -22.97 -2.57
CA LEU A 154 -15.02 -21.78 -2.34
C LEU A 154 -15.82 -21.39 -3.60
N PHE A 155 -15.22 -21.56 -4.79
CA PHE A 155 -15.90 -21.31 -6.05
C PHE A 155 -17.04 -22.31 -6.31
N ASN A 156 -16.77 -23.61 -6.12
CA ASN A 156 -17.79 -24.65 -6.30
C ASN A 156 -18.96 -24.50 -5.32
N ALA A 157 -18.68 -23.98 -4.12
CA ALA A 157 -19.69 -23.62 -3.13
C ALA A 157 -20.42 -22.29 -3.42
N LYS A 158 -20.11 -21.60 -4.53
CA LYS A 158 -20.67 -20.28 -4.92
C LYS A 158 -20.43 -19.15 -3.91
N ILE A 159 -19.40 -19.26 -3.07
CA ILE A 159 -19.04 -18.23 -2.09
C ILE A 159 -18.23 -17.10 -2.75
N ILE A 160 -17.42 -17.44 -3.75
CA ILE A 160 -16.59 -16.49 -4.49
C ILE A 160 -16.89 -16.54 -5.99
N SER A 161 -16.62 -15.44 -6.70
CA SER A 161 -16.76 -15.36 -8.15
C SER A 161 -15.61 -16.04 -8.90
N ASP A 162 -15.82 -16.32 -10.19
CA ASP A 162 -14.76 -16.87 -11.07
C ASP A 162 -13.55 -15.94 -11.16
N ALA A 163 -13.78 -14.62 -11.19
CA ALA A 163 -12.72 -13.62 -11.17
C ALA A 163 -11.88 -13.73 -9.89
N PHE A 164 -12.52 -13.91 -8.74
CA PHE A 164 -11.82 -14.06 -7.46
C PHE A 164 -11.06 -15.38 -7.39
N LYS A 165 -11.65 -16.48 -7.89
CA LYS A 165 -10.95 -17.77 -8.05
C LYS A 165 -9.67 -17.61 -8.86
N LYS A 166 -9.73 -16.95 -10.03
CA LYS A 166 -8.55 -16.71 -10.88
C LYS A 166 -7.45 -15.92 -10.15
N ARG A 167 -7.81 -14.92 -9.34
CA ARG A 167 -6.86 -14.17 -8.51
C ARG A 167 -6.18 -15.06 -7.45
N LEU A 168 -6.95 -15.90 -6.75
CA LEU A 168 -6.41 -16.85 -5.77
C LEU A 168 -5.48 -17.88 -6.42
N LEU A 169 -5.84 -18.39 -7.61
CA LEU A 169 -4.97 -19.31 -8.37
C LEU A 169 -3.68 -18.63 -8.85
N GLY A 170 -3.76 -17.35 -9.23
CA GLY A 170 -2.57 -16.53 -9.52
C GLY A 170 -1.65 -16.41 -8.32
N ALA A 171 -2.20 -16.07 -7.14
CA ALA A 171 -1.45 -16.00 -5.89
C ALA A 171 -0.84 -17.36 -5.49
N ALA A 172 -1.57 -18.47 -5.67
CA ALA A 172 -1.07 -19.81 -5.39
C ALA A 172 0.12 -20.17 -6.29
N LYS A 173 0.04 -19.87 -7.59
CA LYS A 173 1.16 -20.07 -8.53
C LYS A 173 2.36 -19.22 -8.13
N PHE A 174 2.13 -17.94 -7.80
CA PHE A 174 3.21 -17.04 -7.43
C PHE A 174 3.90 -17.43 -6.10
N ARG A 175 3.13 -17.90 -5.11
CA ARG A 175 3.66 -18.50 -3.87
C ARG A 175 4.51 -19.72 -4.16
N ASN A 176 4.02 -20.66 -4.99
CA ASN A 176 4.77 -21.87 -5.33
C ASN A 176 6.05 -21.53 -6.08
N LEU A 177 6.00 -20.59 -7.02
CA LEU A 177 7.20 -20.09 -7.69
C LEU A 177 8.16 -19.47 -6.67
N SER A 178 7.69 -18.60 -5.78
CA SER A 178 8.54 -17.94 -4.77
C SER A 178 9.18 -18.95 -3.80
N ALA A 179 8.45 -20.01 -3.42
CA ALA A 179 8.93 -21.05 -2.51
C ALA A 179 9.91 -22.04 -3.17
N HIS A 180 9.76 -22.28 -4.49
CA HIS A 180 10.61 -23.20 -5.26
C HIS A 180 11.65 -22.49 -6.14
N SER A 181 11.71 -21.16 -6.10
CA SER A 181 12.75 -20.38 -6.76
C SER A 181 14.10 -20.71 -6.12
N ASN A 182 15.08 -21.10 -6.95
CA ASN A 182 16.45 -21.36 -6.50
C ASN A 182 16.92 -20.23 -5.59
N GLY A 183 17.52 -20.55 -4.44
CA GLY A 183 17.95 -19.57 -3.44
C GLY A 183 18.88 -18.46 -3.95
N GLN A 184 19.42 -18.56 -5.17
CA GLN A 184 20.09 -17.46 -5.88
C GLN A 184 19.14 -16.33 -6.30
N ALA A 185 17.91 -16.60 -6.74
CA ALA A 185 16.91 -15.58 -7.10
C ALA A 185 16.43 -14.79 -5.87
N VAL A 186 16.28 -15.51 -4.74
CA VAL A 186 15.98 -14.93 -3.42
C VAL A 186 17.17 -14.11 -2.89
N LYS A 187 18.42 -14.52 -3.20
CA LYS A 187 19.63 -13.74 -2.91
C LYS A 187 19.70 -12.47 -3.77
N SER A 188 19.34 -12.51 -5.05
CA SER A 188 19.35 -11.30 -5.91
C SER A 188 18.35 -10.24 -5.45
N ASP A 189 17.18 -10.62 -4.93
CA ASP A 189 16.22 -9.71 -4.28
C ASP A 189 16.86 -8.98 -3.06
N GLY A 190 17.84 -9.61 -2.40
CA GLY A 190 18.61 -9.04 -1.29
C GLY A 190 19.96 -8.41 -1.64
N PHE A 191 20.40 -8.49 -2.90
CA PHE A 191 21.74 -8.02 -3.32
C PHE A 191 21.74 -6.62 -3.95
N ASP A 192 20.58 -6.05 -4.28
CA ASP A 192 20.47 -4.72 -4.90
C ASP A 192 20.64 -3.53 -3.91
N ILE A 193 21.05 -3.80 -2.66
CA ILE A 193 21.27 -2.76 -1.64
C ILE A 193 22.77 -2.43 -1.46
N ARG A 194 23.70 -3.14 -2.12
CA ARG A 194 25.15 -2.94 -1.92
C ARG A 194 25.96 -2.46 -3.14
N CYS A 195 25.32 -2.05 -4.22
CA CYS A 195 26.04 -1.62 -5.45
C CYS A 195 25.93 -0.12 -5.77
N CYS A 196 25.43 0.71 -4.85
CA CYS A 196 25.49 2.17 -5.00
C CYS A 196 26.16 2.78 -3.76
N ASN A 197 27.49 2.69 -3.71
CA ASN A 197 28.38 3.58 -2.95
C ASN A 197 29.39 4.18 -3.91
#